data_AF-A0A355AJJ6-F1
#
_entry.id   AF-A0A355AJJ6-F1
#
_cell.length_a   1.000
_cell.length_b   1.000
_cell.length_c   1.000
_cell.angle_alpha   90.00
_cell.angle_beta   90.00
_cell.angle_gamma   90.00
#
_symmetry.space_group_name_H-M   'P 1'
#
loop_
_entity.id
_entity.type
_entity.pdbx_description
1 polymer ?
#
loop_
_entity_poly.entity_id
_entity_poly.type
_entity_poly.pdbx_seq_one_letter_code
_entity_poly.pdbx_strand_id
1 'polypeptide(L)'
;CVICAGGDGTIGMVANWADPTTPLAILPLGTENVLAKQLGFNHDIKQLIHRIISSKTFSLDAGEANGQLFLAVASVGFDAEVVRLLSARRTGHIDHTTWIRPILQALRGYQFPKIRVRTEGNEKAIHTRWAFIFNVPRYALGLRFVAESDCADGLLDLCCFRGGRWWNGLRYFVGVLFGWHRAWRDTHVEQVTQISIES
;
A
#
# COMPACT_ATOMS: atom_id res chain seq x y z
N CYS A 1 21.86 12.15 -3.85
CA CYS A 1 20.73 11.37 -4.38
C CYS A 1 21.15 9.89 -4.42
N VAL A 2 20.28 8.98 -4.03
CA VAL A 2 20.45 7.53 -4.21
C VAL A 2 19.54 7.09 -5.36
N ILE A 3 20.04 6.21 -6.23
CA ILE A 3 19.25 5.65 -7.34
C ILE A 3 18.78 4.25 -6.95
N CYS A 4 17.47 4.08 -6.80
CA CYS A 4 16.82 2.81 -6.51
C CYS A 4 16.51 2.07 -7.82
N ALA A 5 17.37 1.14 -8.22
CA ALA A 5 17.15 0.28 -9.39
C ALA A 5 16.50 -1.04 -8.97
N GLY A 6 15.19 -1.17 -9.14
CA GLY A 6 14.44 -2.32 -8.65
C GLY A 6 12.93 -2.13 -8.64
N GLY A 7 12.23 -2.95 -7.88
CA GLY A 7 10.80 -2.82 -7.62
C GLY A 7 10.49 -2.11 -6.31
N ASP A 8 9.21 -2.07 -5.92
CA ASP A 8 8.74 -1.38 -4.70
C ASP A 8 9.48 -1.84 -3.43
N GLY A 9 9.84 -3.13 -3.32
CA GLY A 9 10.62 -3.65 -2.20
C GLY A 9 12.04 -3.08 -2.11
N THR A 10 12.71 -2.86 -3.24
CA THR A 10 14.03 -2.20 -3.27
C THR A 10 13.92 -0.75 -2.81
N ILE A 11 12.88 -0.05 -3.28
CA ILE A 11 12.65 1.35 -2.93
C ILE A 11 12.35 1.46 -1.42
N GLY A 12 11.49 0.60 -0.89
CA GLY A 12 11.17 0.56 0.55
C GLY A 12 12.40 0.24 1.42
N MET A 13 13.25 -0.70 1.00
CA MET A 13 14.50 -1.01 1.69
C MET A 13 15.45 0.19 1.72
N VAL A 14 15.63 0.88 0.59
CA VAL A 14 16.48 2.08 0.53
C VAL A 14 15.91 3.19 1.38
N ALA A 15 14.59 3.39 1.39
CA ALA A 15 13.94 4.42 2.21
C ALA A 15 14.09 4.17 3.71
N ASN A 16 14.10 2.91 4.16
CA ASN A 16 14.36 2.57 5.57
C ASN A 16 15.85 2.70 5.95
N TRP A 17 16.76 2.65 4.99
CA TRP A 17 18.20 2.71 5.24
C TRP A 17 18.78 4.13 5.11
N ALA A 18 18.28 4.91 4.14
CA ALA A 18 18.77 6.24 3.86
C ALA A 18 18.27 7.25 4.90
N ASP A 19 19.00 8.35 5.08
CA ASP A 19 18.51 9.49 5.83
C ASP A 19 17.25 10.08 5.16
N PRO A 20 16.19 10.47 5.91
CA PRO A 20 14.95 11.00 5.34
C PRO A 20 15.12 12.20 4.40
N THR A 21 16.21 12.97 4.55
CA THR A 21 16.52 14.11 3.69
C THR A 21 17.25 13.72 2.40
N THR A 22 17.68 12.46 2.26
CA THR A 22 18.39 11.98 1.09
C THR A 22 17.43 11.83 -0.09
N PRO A 23 17.64 12.58 -1.20
CA PRO A 23 16.79 12.43 -2.37
C PRO A 23 16.90 11.03 -2.98
N LEU A 24 15.75 10.42 -3.28
CA LEU A 24 15.66 9.12 -3.94
C LEU A 24 15.18 9.30 -5.39
N ALA A 25 15.86 8.66 -6.32
CA ALA A 25 15.44 8.56 -7.72
C ALA A 25 15.16 7.09 -8.06
N ILE A 26 14.11 6.82 -8.84
CA ILE A 26 13.63 5.46 -9.06
C ILE A 26 13.89 5.03 -10.50
N LEU A 27 14.61 3.92 -10.68
CA LEU A 27 14.67 3.17 -11.93
C LEU A 27 13.80 1.90 -11.77
N PRO A 28 12.56 1.90 -12.29
CA PRO A 28 11.61 0.81 -12.10
C PRO A 28 12.00 -0.42 -12.90
N LEU A 29 12.52 -1.44 -12.20
CA LEU A 29 12.90 -2.75 -12.75
C LEU A 29 12.08 -3.91 -12.16
N GLY A 30 11.10 -3.61 -11.31
CA GLY A 30 10.15 -4.58 -10.77
C GLY A 30 8.91 -4.77 -11.65
N THR A 31 7.94 -5.51 -11.12
CA THR A 31 6.72 -5.88 -11.83
C THR A 31 5.64 -4.80 -11.72
N GLU A 32 5.28 -4.43 -10.50
CA GLU A 32 4.21 -3.46 -10.25
C GLU A 32 4.70 -2.01 -10.29
N ASN A 33 5.84 -1.72 -9.65
CA ASN A 33 6.46 -0.39 -9.58
C ASN A 33 5.45 0.70 -9.23
N VAL A 34 4.63 0.46 -8.21
CA VAL A 34 3.49 1.30 -7.82
C VAL A 34 3.96 2.72 -7.55
N LEU A 35 5.00 2.88 -6.74
CA LEU A 35 5.50 4.22 -6.39
C LEU A 35 6.14 4.91 -7.60
N ALA A 36 6.89 4.17 -8.43
CA ALA A 36 7.51 4.73 -9.62
C ALA A 36 6.46 5.29 -10.59
N LYS A 37 5.39 4.51 -10.87
CA LYS A 37 4.28 4.91 -11.73
C LYS A 37 3.55 6.14 -11.17
N GLN A 38 3.34 6.18 -9.85
CA GLN A 38 2.70 7.29 -9.18
C GLN A 38 3.53 8.59 -9.29
N LEU A 39 4.85 8.49 -9.19
CA LEU A 39 5.78 9.62 -9.27
C LEU A 39 6.25 9.95 -10.70
N GLY A 40 5.68 9.27 -11.71
CA GLY A 40 6.00 9.48 -13.12
C GLY A 40 7.39 9.01 -13.55
N PHE A 41 8.01 8.09 -12.81
CA PHE A 41 9.24 7.41 -13.25
C PHE A 41 8.90 6.26 -14.22
N ASN A 42 9.77 6.04 -15.18
CA ASN A 42 9.70 4.95 -16.14
C ASN A 42 11.08 4.29 -16.31
N HIS A 43 11.16 3.24 -17.12
CA HIS A 43 12.36 2.43 -17.31
C HIS A 43 13.40 3.09 -18.25
N ASP A 44 13.16 4.30 -18.76
CA ASP A 44 14.08 5.00 -19.64
C ASP A 44 15.17 5.72 -18.82
N ILE A 45 16.38 5.16 -18.88
CA ILE A 45 17.55 5.68 -18.19
C ILE A 45 17.86 7.13 -18.61
N LYS A 46 17.66 7.50 -19.88
CA LYS A 46 17.92 8.87 -20.34
C LYS A 46 16.96 9.86 -19.70
N GLN A 47 15.68 9.48 -19.58
CA GLN A 47 14.69 10.30 -18.89
C GLN A 47 14.98 10.40 -17.39
N LEU A 48 15.43 9.31 -16.76
CA LEU A 48 15.86 9.33 -15.37
C LEU A 48 17.02 10.29 -15.14
N ILE A 49 18.08 10.20 -15.95
CA ILE A 49 19.24 11.10 -15.89
C ILE A 49 18.79 12.55 -16.08
N HIS A 50 17.93 12.81 -17.08
CA HIS A 50 17.40 14.14 -17.30
C HIS A 50 16.65 14.66 -16.07
N ARG A 51 15.74 13.87 -15.47
CA ARG A 51 15.02 14.25 -14.24
C ARG A 51 15.96 14.55 -13.09
N ILE A 52 16.99 13.72 -12.87
CA ILE A 52 17.96 13.92 -11.79
C ILE A 52 18.70 15.26 -11.94
N ILE A 53 19.03 15.66 -13.18
CA ILE A 53 19.78 16.88 -13.45
C ILE A 53 18.87 18.13 -13.46
N SER A 54 17.66 18.03 -14.01
CA SER A 54 16.82 19.20 -14.33
C SER A 54 15.65 19.44 -13.39
N SER A 55 15.24 18.45 -12.60
CA SER A 55 14.04 18.56 -11.75
C SER A 55 14.39 18.97 -10.32
N LYS A 56 13.46 19.68 -9.67
CA LYS A 56 13.52 19.94 -8.23
C LYS A 56 13.09 18.70 -7.46
N THR A 57 13.69 18.49 -6.29
CA THR A 57 13.21 17.52 -5.32
C THR A 57 11.91 18.01 -4.69
N PHE A 58 11.03 17.09 -4.34
CA PHE A 58 9.85 17.35 -3.53
C PHE A 58 9.84 16.35 -2.37
N SER A 59 9.17 16.70 -1.28
CA SER A 59 9.00 15.81 -0.13
C SER A 59 7.88 14.82 -0.39
N LEU A 60 8.09 13.58 0.01
CA LEU A 60 7.10 12.52 0.01
C LEU A 60 6.97 12.01 1.44
N ASP A 61 5.76 12.00 1.97
CA ASP A 61 5.49 11.42 3.27
C ASP A 61 5.74 9.92 3.25
N ALA A 62 5.98 9.34 4.42
CA ALA A 62 6.09 7.91 4.60
C ALA A 62 5.29 7.52 5.83
N GLY A 63 4.50 6.46 5.72
CA GLY A 63 3.90 5.87 6.90
C GLY A 63 4.92 5.04 7.65
N GLU A 64 4.81 4.99 8.98
CA GLU A 64 5.63 4.14 9.82
C GLU A 64 4.75 3.08 10.50
N ALA A 65 5.15 1.81 10.38
CA ALA A 65 4.52 0.69 11.05
C ALA A 65 5.56 -0.06 11.88
N ASN A 66 5.44 0.00 13.21
CA ASN A 66 6.34 -0.70 14.15
C ASN A 66 7.84 -0.42 13.89
N GLY A 67 8.22 0.83 13.64
CA GLY A 67 9.61 1.20 13.37
C GLY A 67 10.09 0.90 11.94
N GLN A 68 9.18 0.57 11.01
CA GLN A 68 9.50 0.34 9.60
C GLN A 68 8.67 1.26 8.71
N LEU A 69 9.34 1.98 7.82
CA LEU A 69 8.70 2.87 6.86
C LEU A 69 8.05 2.08 5.72
N PHE A 70 6.86 2.50 5.32
CA PHE A 70 6.19 2.10 4.10
C PHE A 70 5.84 3.34 3.26
N LEU A 71 6.06 3.26 1.95
CA LEU A 71 5.88 4.40 1.05
C LEU A 71 4.53 4.39 0.34
N ALA A 72 3.86 3.24 0.27
CA ALA A 72 2.64 3.07 -0.53
C ALA A 72 1.45 2.60 0.29
N VAL A 73 1.52 1.40 0.85
CA VAL A 73 0.43 0.81 1.63
C VAL A 73 0.96 -0.07 2.75
N ALA A 74 0.23 -0.11 3.86
CA ALA A 74 0.27 -1.18 4.84
C ALA A 74 -1.12 -1.81 4.94
N SER A 75 -1.20 -3.12 5.14
CA SER A 75 -2.48 -3.82 5.27
C SER A 75 -2.48 -4.82 6.42
N VAL A 76 -3.66 -5.05 6.99
CA VAL A 76 -3.93 -6.06 8.00
C VAL A 76 -5.20 -6.80 7.61
N GLY A 77 -5.14 -8.13 7.64
CA GLY A 77 -6.26 -8.95 7.24
C GLY A 77 -5.84 -10.01 6.22
N PHE A 78 -6.78 -10.38 5.36
CA PHE A 78 -6.54 -11.39 4.33
C PHE A 78 -5.50 -10.96 3.30
N ASP A 79 -5.43 -9.68 2.93
CA ASP A 79 -4.40 -9.17 2.02
C ASP A 79 -2.99 -9.41 2.58
N ALA A 80 -2.78 -9.11 3.87
CA ALA A 80 -1.53 -9.38 4.57
C ALA A 80 -1.19 -10.89 4.60
N GLU A 81 -2.19 -11.77 4.76
CA GLU A 81 -1.97 -13.22 4.68
C GLU A 81 -1.54 -13.66 3.27
N VAL A 82 -2.14 -13.11 2.21
CA VAL A 82 -1.72 -13.37 0.83
C VAL A 82 -0.27 -12.94 0.62
N VAL A 83 0.11 -11.74 1.06
CA VAL A 83 1.48 -11.22 0.96
C VAL A 83 2.46 -12.09 1.77
N ARG A 84 2.08 -12.54 2.96
CA ARG A 84 2.89 -13.46 3.79
C ARG A 84 3.13 -14.79 3.08
N LEU A 85 2.08 -15.39 2.51
CA LEU A 85 2.16 -16.66 1.77
C LEU A 85 2.98 -16.53 0.49
N LEU A 86 2.86 -15.40 -0.22
CA LEU A 86 3.68 -15.09 -1.38
C LEU A 86 5.16 -14.97 -0.99
N SER A 87 5.45 -14.17 0.04
CA SER A 87 6.81 -13.90 0.50
C SER A 87 7.51 -15.17 0.99
N ALA A 88 6.80 -16.04 1.71
CA ALA A 88 7.32 -17.32 2.19
C ALA A 88 7.70 -18.30 1.07
N ARG A 89 7.17 -18.13 -0.14
CA ARG A 89 7.40 -19.00 -1.30
C ARG A 89 8.30 -18.36 -2.36
N ARG A 90 8.73 -17.12 -2.13
CA ARG A 90 9.46 -16.35 -3.13
C ARG A 90 10.86 -16.92 -3.31
N THR A 91 11.11 -17.49 -4.47
CA THR A 91 12.43 -17.97 -4.89
C THR A 91 13.07 -17.11 -5.99
N GLY A 92 12.36 -16.10 -6.49
CA GLY A 92 12.83 -15.25 -7.59
C GLY A 92 11.94 -14.05 -7.90
N HIS A 93 11.90 -13.67 -9.18
CA HIS A 93 11.06 -12.57 -9.68
C HIS A 93 9.58 -12.90 -9.51
N ILE A 94 8.79 -11.91 -9.08
CA ILE A 94 7.35 -12.08 -8.87
C ILE A 94 6.65 -11.66 -10.16
N ASP A 95 5.88 -12.55 -10.78
CA ASP A 95 4.98 -12.21 -11.87
C ASP A 95 3.52 -12.24 -11.38
N HIS A 96 2.58 -11.83 -12.23
CA HIS A 96 1.15 -11.87 -11.88
C HIS A 96 0.65 -13.30 -11.58
N THR A 97 1.25 -14.34 -12.19
CA THR A 97 0.82 -15.73 -11.98
C THR A 97 1.23 -16.28 -10.62
N THR A 98 2.33 -15.78 -10.06
CA THR A 98 2.84 -16.15 -8.73
C THR A 98 1.83 -15.81 -7.63
N TRP A 99 0.97 -14.79 -7.83
CA TRP A 99 -0.08 -14.40 -6.87
C TRP A 99 -1.26 -15.38 -6.78
N ILE A 100 -1.53 -16.15 -7.85
CA ILE A 100 -2.75 -16.99 -7.93
C ILE A 100 -2.77 -18.03 -6.81
N ARG A 101 -1.66 -18.73 -6.57
CA ARG A 101 -1.59 -19.79 -5.56
C ARG A 101 -1.72 -19.26 -4.12
N PRO A 102 -0.98 -18.22 -3.69
CA PRO A 102 -1.18 -17.57 -2.39
C PRO A 102 -2.62 -17.10 -2.16
N ILE A 103 -3.26 -16.50 -3.17
CA ILE A 103 -4.67 -16.08 -3.09
C ILE A 103 -5.57 -17.29 -2.84
N LEU A 104 -5.46 -18.34 -3.66
CA LEU A 104 -6.27 -19.56 -3.50
C LEU A 104 -6.05 -20.25 -2.15
N GLN A 105 -4.82 -20.22 -1.63
CA GLN A 105 -4.51 -20.78 -0.31
C GLN A 105 -5.14 -19.94 0.81
N ALA A 106 -5.02 -18.62 0.77
CA ALA A 106 -5.65 -17.73 1.74
C ALA A 106 -7.18 -17.86 1.70
N LEU A 107 -7.78 -17.99 0.51
CA LEU A 107 -9.23 -18.19 0.34
C LEU A 107 -9.76 -19.43 1.06
N ARG A 108 -8.95 -20.50 1.16
CA ARG A 108 -9.34 -21.75 1.82
C ARG A 108 -9.17 -21.73 3.33
N GLY A 109 -8.17 -21.00 3.85
CA GLY A 109 -7.76 -21.09 5.24
C GLY A 109 -8.10 -19.88 6.11
N TYR A 110 -8.26 -18.70 5.53
CA TYR A 110 -8.32 -17.46 6.30
C TYR A 110 -9.69 -17.25 6.96
N GLN A 111 -9.69 -17.09 8.29
CA GLN A 111 -10.91 -17.02 9.10
C GLN A 111 -11.46 -15.59 9.29
N PHE A 112 -10.79 -14.59 8.71
CA PHE A 112 -11.15 -13.18 8.86
C PHE A 112 -11.32 -12.75 10.33
N PRO A 113 -10.28 -12.88 11.19
CA PRO A 113 -10.37 -12.50 12.59
C PRO A 113 -10.85 -11.05 12.75
N LYS A 114 -11.48 -10.74 13.89
CA LYS A 114 -11.88 -9.37 14.19
C LYS A 114 -10.63 -8.55 14.47
N ILE A 115 -10.49 -7.45 13.78
CA ILE A 115 -9.42 -6.46 13.96
C ILE A 115 -10.06 -5.25 14.65
N ARG A 116 -9.41 -4.77 15.70
CA ARG A 116 -9.76 -3.53 16.38
C ARG A 116 -8.80 -2.44 15.92
N VAL A 117 -9.32 -1.43 15.27
CA VAL A 117 -8.57 -0.26 14.83
C VAL A 117 -8.95 0.92 15.69
N ARG A 118 -7.96 1.63 16.23
CA ARG A 118 -8.12 2.88 16.96
C ARG A 118 -7.39 3.98 16.21
N THR A 119 -8.00 5.14 16.14
CA THR A 119 -7.46 6.31 15.46
C THR A 119 -7.51 7.53 16.37
N GLU A 120 -6.63 8.48 16.11
CA GLU A 120 -6.58 9.72 16.88
C GLU A 120 -7.95 10.44 16.83
N GLY A 121 -8.44 10.91 17.97
CA GLY A 121 -9.72 11.61 18.08
C GLY A 121 -10.97 10.73 18.15
N ASN A 122 -10.84 9.40 18.01
CA ASN A 122 -11.97 8.47 18.15
C ASN A 122 -11.87 7.64 19.44
N GLU A 123 -12.81 7.85 20.38
CA GLU A 123 -12.89 7.05 21.62
C GLU A 123 -13.29 5.58 21.38
N LYS A 124 -14.00 5.30 20.28
CA LYS A 124 -14.53 3.96 19.98
C LYS A 124 -13.66 3.25 18.95
N ALA A 125 -13.27 2.02 19.27
CA ALA A 125 -12.56 1.18 18.33
C ALA A 125 -13.44 0.80 17.13
N ILE A 126 -12.89 0.92 15.93
CA ILE A 126 -13.48 0.43 14.69
C ILE A 126 -13.25 -1.07 14.63
N HIS A 127 -14.34 -1.83 14.67
CA HIS A 127 -14.29 -3.28 14.48
C HIS A 127 -14.36 -3.61 12.99
N THR A 128 -13.29 -4.19 12.47
CA THR A 128 -13.13 -4.52 11.05
C THR A 128 -12.59 -5.94 10.87
N ARG A 129 -12.45 -6.40 9.64
CA ARG A 129 -11.77 -7.66 9.29
C ARG A 129 -10.69 -7.47 8.22
N TRP A 130 -10.64 -6.27 7.67
CA TRP A 130 -9.64 -5.79 6.73
C TRP A 130 -9.33 -4.35 7.09
N ALA A 131 -8.05 -4.00 7.11
CA ALA A 131 -7.60 -2.63 7.24
C ALA A 131 -6.51 -2.40 6.19
N PHE A 132 -6.64 -1.29 5.47
CA PHE A 132 -5.65 -0.80 4.52
C PHE A 132 -5.32 0.64 4.90
N ILE A 133 -4.03 0.95 4.93
CA ILE A 133 -3.50 2.26 5.27
C ILE A 133 -2.68 2.71 4.07
N PHE A 134 -3.11 3.76 3.40
CA PHE A 134 -2.45 4.25 2.19
C PHE A 134 -1.73 5.56 2.47
N ASN A 135 -0.54 5.69 1.91
CA ASN A 135 0.25 6.92 1.88
C ASN A 135 0.28 7.55 0.47
N VAL A 136 -0.13 6.78 -0.54
CA VAL A 136 -0.27 7.24 -1.92
C VAL A 136 -1.67 6.91 -2.43
N PRO A 137 -2.27 7.75 -3.29
CA PRO A 137 -3.66 7.59 -3.71
C PRO A 137 -3.92 6.37 -4.60
N ARG A 138 -2.87 5.71 -5.11
CA ARG A 138 -2.97 4.57 -6.04
C ARG A 138 -2.27 3.35 -5.49
N TYR A 139 -3.00 2.24 -5.43
CA TYR A 139 -2.48 0.91 -5.11
C TYR A 139 -2.89 -0.10 -6.19
N ALA A 140 -2.15 -1.21 -6.32
CA ALA A 140 -2.38 -2.39 -7.18
C ALA A 140 -3.30 -2.20 -8.42
N LEU A 141 -2.78 -2.37 -9.65
CA LEU A 141 -3.52 -2.13 -10.91
C LEU A 141 -4.00 -0.69 -11.13
N GLY A 142 -3.48 0.28 -10.35
CA GLY A 142 -3.87 1.69 -10.46
C GLY A 142 -5.22 2.02 -9.83
N LEU A 143 -5.71 1.16 -8.93
CA LEU A 143 -6.94 1.34 -8.19
C LEU A 143 -6.84 2.55 -7.27
N ARG A 144 -7.86 3.42 -7.35
CA ARG A 144 -8.00 4.61 -6.51
C ARG A 144 -8.87 4.28 -5.32
N PHE A 145 -8.23 3.92 -4.21
CA PHE A 145 -8.96 3.71 -2.96
C PHE A 145 -9.50 5.07 -2.44
N VAL A 146 -8.75 6.16 -2.58
CA VAL A 146 -9.14 7.52 -2.18
C VAL A 146 -9.17 8.50 -3.37
N ALA A 147 -9.97 9.57 -3.27
CA ALA A 147 -10.37 10.40 -4.41
C ALA A 147 -9.20 11.23 -4.96
N GLU A 148 -8.41 11.79 -4.06
CA GLU A 148 -7.26 12.66 -4.27
C GLU A 148 -6.56 12.66 -2.90
N SER A 149 -5.41 12.01 -2.76
CA SER A 149 -4.55 12.23 -1.59
C SER A 149 -3.27 12.87 -2.07
N ASP A 150 -2.90 13.94 -1.37
CA ASP A 150 -1.61 14.59 -1.53
C ASP A 150 -0.62 13.76 -0.72
N CYS A 151 0.43 13.27 -1.37
CA CYS A 151 1.42 12.41 -0.71
C CYS A 151 2.39 13.20 0.19
N ALA A 152 2.02 14.42 0.55
CA ALA A 152 2.77 15.37 1.38
C ALA A 152 1.84 16.16 2.33
N ASP A 153 0.60 15.69 2.57
CA ASP A 153 -0.37 16.35 3.46
C ASP A 153 -0.19 16.00 4.95
N GLY A 154 0.74 15.12 5.28
CA GLY A 154 0.99 14.62 6.63
C GLY A 154 -0.07 13.64 7.13
N LEU A 155 -0.93 13.11 6.26
CA LEU A 155 -2.04 12.22 6.60
C LEU A 155 -1.89 10.85 5.94
N LEU A 156 -2.45 9.85 6.61
CA LEU A 156 -2.63 8.50 6.08
C LEU A 156 -4.11 8.25 5.82
N ASP A 157 -4.41 7.61 4.71
CA ASP A 157 -5.76 7.20 4.35
C ASP A 157 -6.06 5.81 4.92
N LEU A 158 -6.91 5.72 5.94
CA LEU A 158 -7.40 4.47 6.49
C LEU A 158 -8.67 4.01 5.76
N CYS A 159 -8.66 2.78 5.24
CA CYS A 159 -9.83 2.11 4.67
C CYS A 159 -10.04 0.75 5.35
N CYS A 160 -11.19 0.58 5.98
CA CYS A 160 -11.56 -0.61 6.73
C CYS A 160 -12.80 -1.28 6.15
N PHE A 161 -12.80 -2.61 6.10
CA PHE A 161 -13.95 -3.40 5.67
C PHE A 161 -14.41 -4.42 6.72
N ARG A 162 -15.70 -4.43 7.05
CA ARG A 162 -16.27 -5.28 8.12
C ARG A 162 -16.58 -6.72 7.70
N GLY A 163 -16.67 -6.99 6.40
CA GLY A 163 -17.11 -8.27 5.85
C GLY A 163 -16.11 -9.41 6.09
N GLY A 164 -16.58 -10.53 6.65
CA GLY A 164 -15.71 -11.63 7.07
C GLY A 164 -15.73 -12.86 6.20
N ARG A 165 -15.84 -12.68 4.88
CA ARG A 165 -16.01 -13.78 3.93
C ARG A 165 -15.35 -13.42 2.61
N TRP A 166 -14.91 -14.43 1.86
CA TRP A 166 -14.16 -14.21 0.62
C TRP A 166 -14.93 -13.45 -0.46
N TRP A 167 -16.24 -13.66 -0.58
CA TRP A 167 -17.07 -12.91 -1.54
C TRP A 167 -17.19 -11.43 -1.19
N ASN A 168 -17.05 -11.08 0.10
CA ASN A 168 -16.95 -9.68 0.48
C ASN A 168 -15.67 -9.08 -0.10
N GLY A 169 -14.56 -9.83 -0.12
CA GLY A 169 -13.33 -9.42 -0.81
C GLY A 169 -13.54 -9.09 -2.29
N LEU A 170 -14.23 -9.96 -3.04
CA LEU A 170 -14.57 -9.70 -4.44
C LEU A 170 -15.48 -8.47 -4.58
N ARG A 171 -16.49 -8.35 -3.70
CA ARG A 171 -17.39 -7.20 -3.67
C ARG A 171 -16.63 -5.90 -3.38
N TYR A 172 -15.73 -5.89 -2.39
CA TYR A 172 -14.89 -4.73 -2.06
C TYR A 172 -13.98 -4.37 -3.22
N PHE A 173 -13.34 -5.34 -3.86
CA PHE A 173 -12.51 -5.10 -5.05
C PHE A 173 -13.30 -4.40 -6.16
N VAL A 174 -14.50 -4.90 -6.50
CA VAL A 174 -15.39 -4.26 -7.48
C VAL A 174 -15.84 -2.87 -7.00
N GLY A 175 -16.19 -2.74 -5.72
CA GLY A 175 -16.56 -1.45 -5.12
C GLY A 175 -15.43 -0.42 -5.11
N VAL A 176 -14.17 -0.85 -5.05
CA VAL A 176 -12.99 0.00 -5.18
C VAL A 176 -12.78 0.44 -6.62
N LEU A 177 -12.90 -0.48 -7.58
CA LEU A 177 -12.84 -0.18 -9.02
C LEU A 177 -13.79 0.95 -9.43
N PHE A 178 -15.03 0.92 -8.91
CA PHE A 178 -16.06 1.90 -9.24
C PHE A 178 -16.22 3.04 -8.21
N GLY A 179 -15.42 3.03 -7.13
CA GLY A 179 -15.54 4.01 -6.03
C GLY A 179 -16.77 3.86 -5.12
N TRP A 180 -17.66 2.90 -5.38
CA TRP A 180 -18.89 2.66 -4.61
C TRP A 180 -18.64 2.28 -3.15
N HIS A 181 -17.49 1.69 -2.85
CA HIS A 181 -17.14 1.22 -1.51
C HIS A 181 -17.25 2.32 -0.44
N ARG A 182 -17.03 3.59 -0.80
CA ARG A 182 -17.08 4.74 0.11
C ARG A 182 -18.49 5.02 0.67
N ALA A 183 -19.53 4.60 -0.06
CA ALA A 183 -20.92 4.80 0.35
C ALA A 183 -21.49 3.60 1.16
N TRP A 184 -20.72 2.52 1.31
CA TRP A 184 -21.22 1.31 1.96
C TRP A 184 -21.14 1.39 3.48
N ARG A 185 -22.22 0.97 4.16
CA ARG A 185 -22.32 0.96 5.63
C ARG A 185 -21.31 0.05 6.33
N ASP A 186 -20.71 -0.87 5.59
CA ASP A 186 -19.74 -1.82 6.09
C ASP A 186 -18.30 -1.51 5.67
N THR A 187 -18.10 -0.32 5.09
CA THR A 187 -16.82 0.32 4.86
C THR A 187 -16.67 1.48 5.84
N HIS A 188 -15.45 1.72 6.31
CA HIS A 188 -15.09 2.94 7.04
C HIS A 188 -13.86 3.54 6.37
N VAL A 189 -13.92 4.82 6.01
CA VAL A 189 -12.80 5.56 5.39
C VAL A 189 -12.58 6.84 6.19
N GLU A 190 -11.35 7.10 6.58
CA GLU A 190 -10.95 8.33 7.27
C GLU A 190 -9.48 8.67 7.01
N GLN A 191 -9.13 9.96 7.11
CA GLN A 191 -7.75 10.43 7.09
C GLN A 191 -7.26 10.64 8.51
N VAL A 192 -6.07 10.13 8.80
CA VAL A 192 -5.54 10.03 10.17
C VAL A 192 -4.02 10.15 10.17
N THR A 193 -3.47 10.69 11.24
CA THR A 193 -2.03 10.81 11.51
C THR A 193 -1.48 9.57 12.23
N GLN A 194 -2.28 8.97 13.11
CA GLN A 194 -1.88 7.83 13.93
C GLN A 194 -2.96 6.76 14.01
N ILE A 195 -2.54 5.50 13.89
CA ILE A 195 -3.41 4.32 13.92
C ILE A 195 -2.79 3.28 14.85
N SER A 196 -3.62 2.70 15.73
CA SER A 196 -3.26 1.52 16.52
C SER A 196 -4.16 0.35 16.13
N ILE A 197 -3.56 -0.80 15.84
CA ILE A 197 -4.27 -1.99 15.38
C ILE A 197 -4.00 -3.14 16.35
N GLU A 198 -5.07 -3.73 16.87
CA GLU A 198 -5.06 -4.91 17.75
C GLU A 198 -5.88 -6.02 17.09
N SER A 199 -5.28 -7.19 16.88
CA SER A 199 -5.93 -8.40 16.32
C SER A 199 -6.17 -9.47 17.38
#